data_AF-A0AAD1R3J2-F1
#
_entry.id   AF-A0AAD1R3J2-F1
#
_cell.length_a   1.000
_cell.length_b   1.000
_cell.length_c   1.000
_cell.angle_alpha   90.00
_cell.angle_beta   90.00
_cell.angle_gamma   90.00
#
_symmetry.space_group_name_H-M   'P 1'
#
loop_
_entity.id
_entity.type
_entity.pdbx_description
1 polymer ?
#
loop_
_entity_poly.entity_id
_entity_poly.type
_entity_poly.pdbx_seq_one_letter_code
_entity_poly.pdbx_strand_id
1 'polypeptide(L)'
;METATRRLNDILLAKTSYAMQRLKVRQYSQGNRAGRAMAALLRKKQAQSKIPYLISNEGTKIYNPQDINDEMANFYHNLYNFSSTHFYRNLDFPHDSLH
;
A
#
# COMPACT_ATOMS: atom_id res chain seq x y z
N MET A 1 33.25 26.89 -5.56
CA MET A 1 32.22 25.84 -5.72
C MET A 1 30.85 26.25 -5.15
N GLU A 2 30.78 27.06 -4.09
CA GLU A 2 29.55 27.49 -3.41
C GLU A 2 28.57 28.33 -4.28
N THR A 3 29.08 29.02 -5.30
CA THR A 3 28.25 29.82 -6.22
C THR A 3 27.46 28.95 -7.20
N ALA A 4 27.95 27.76 -7.54
CA ALA A 4 27.28 26.84 -8.47
C ALA A 4 26.10 26.12 -7.81
N THR A 5 26.25 25.70 -6.54
CA THR A 5 25.17 25.07 -5.77
C THR A 5 24.02 26.04 -5.50
N ARG A 6 24.33 27.31 -5.21
CA ARG A 6 23.32 28.36 -5.05
C ARG A 6 22.51 28.58 -6.34
N ARG A 7 23.18 28.72 -7.49
CA ARG A 7 22.52 28.88 -8.80
C ARG A 7 21.63 27.67 -9.15
N LEU A 8 22.08 26.46 -8.81
CA LEU A 8 21.28 25.25 -9.01
C LEU A 8 20.00 25.28 -8.17
N ASN A 9 20.10 25.67 -6.90
CA ASN A 9 18.94 25.81 -6.02
C ASN A 9 17.96 26.86 -6.54
N ASP A 10 18.44 28.00 -7.02
CA ASP A 10 17.59 29.05 -7.60
C ASP A 10 16.83 28.54 -8.84
N ILE A 11 17.49 27.78 -9.71
CA ILE A 11 16.87 27.15 -10.89
C ILE A 11 15.82 26.10 -10.49
N LEU A 12 16.10 25.29 -9.47
CA LEU A 12 15.15 24.31 -8.95
C LEU A 12 13.91 25.01 -8.37
N LEU A 13 14.12 26.10 -7.62
CA LEU A 13 13.04 26.89 -7.03
C LEU A 13 12.18 27.59 -8.09
N ALA A 14 12.80 28.09 -9.16
CA ALA A 14 12.09 28.64 -10.31
C ALA A 14 11.27 27.56 -11.05
N LYS A 15 11.82 26.36 -11.22
CA LYS A 15 11.09 25.23 -11.84
C LYS A 15 9.91 24.77 -11.00
N THR A 16 10.08 24.65 -9.68
CA THR A 16 8.98 24.23 -8.78
C THR A 16 7.88 25.28 -8.73
N SER A 17 8.23 26.56 -8.60
CA SER A 17 7.24 27.65 -8.59
C SER A 17 6.43 27.71 -9.89
N TYR A 18 7.08 27.57 -11.06
CA TYR A 18 6.38 27.49 -12.35
C TYR A 18 5.46 26.27 -12.44
N ALA A 19 5.93 25.10 -11.99
CA ALA A 19 5.11 23.88 -11.97
C ALA A 19 3.87 24.06 -11.08
N MET A 20 4.01 24.70 -9.91
CA MET A 20 2.89 25.01 -9.02
C MET A 20 1.90 26.00 -9.65
N GLN A 21 2.39 27.06 -10.30
CA GLN A 21 1.54 28.01 -11.00
C GLN A 21 0.76 27.35 -12.13
N ARG A 22 1.42 26.53 -12.96
CA ARG A 22 0.77 25.75 -14.02
C ARG A 22 -0.29 24.79 -13.48
N LEU A 23 -0.02 24.14 -12.36
CA LEU A 23 -0.98 23.27 -11.68
C LEU A 23 -2.21 24.06 -11.21
N LYS A 24 -1.99 25.22 -10.58
CA LYS A 24 -3.07 26.14 -10.17
C LYS A 24 -3.88 26.59 -11.39
N VAL A 25 -3.25 27.07 -12.46
CA VAL A 25 -3.98 27.47 -13.68
C VAL A 25 -4.83 26.32 -14.23
N ARG A 26 -4.25 25.11 -14.35
CA ARG A 26 -4.99 23.91 -14.81
C ARG A 26 -6.15 23.53 -13.91
N GLN A 27 -6.00 23.68 -12.60
CA GLN A 27 -7.03 23.33 -11.61
C GLN A 27 -8.14 24.37 -11.52
N TYR A 28 -7.85 25.64 -11.81
CA TYR A 28 -8.79 26.74 -11.59
C TYR A 28 -9.51 27.20 -12.87
N SER A 29 -8.95 26.93 -14.07
CA SER A 29 -9.57 27.35 -15.34
C SER A 29 -10.77 26.51 -15.78
N GLN A 30 -10.96 25.31 -15.22
CA GLN A 30 -12.06 24.43 -15.60
C GLN A 30 -13.22 24.55 -14.61
N GLY A 31 -14.26 25.31 -14.97
CA GLY A 31 -15.40 25.74 -14.13
C GLY A 31 -16.29 24.68 -13.46
N ASN A 32 -15.89 23.41 -13.39
CA ASN A 32 -16.54 22.41 -12.53
C ASN A 32 -15.50 21.77 -11.60
N ARG A 33 -15.18 22.53 -10.53
CA ARG A 33 -13.96 22.44 -9.71
C ARG A 33 -14.05 21.43 -8.58
N ALA A 34 -15.17 21.40 -7.84
CA ALA A 34 -15.35 20.51 -6.70
C ALA A 34 -15.63 19.06 -7.14
N GLY A 35 -16.53 18.85 -8.11
CA GLY A 35 -16.89 17.51 -8.60
C GLY A 35 -15.72 16.79 -9.27
N ARG A 36 -14.95 17.49 -10.13
CA ARG A 36 -13.76 16.90 -10.76
C ARG A 36 -12.64 16.64 -9.76
N ALA A 37 -12.39 17.55 -8.82
CA ALA A 37 -11.41 17.33 -7.76
C ALA A 37 -11.79 16.14 -6.88
N MET A 38 -13.06 16.06 -6.46
CA MET A 38 -13.58 14.94 -5.68
C MET A 38 -13.50 13.62 -6.46
N ALA A 39 -13.89 13.60 -7.73
CA ALA A 39 -13.76 12.42 -8.57
C ALA A 39 -12.29 11.98 -8.75
N ALA A 40 -11.35 12.93 -8.88
CA ALA A 40 -9.92 12.63 -8.93
C ALA A 40 -9.40 12.07 -7.59
N LEU A 41 -9.84 12.63 -6.46
CA LEU A 41 -9.51 12.14 -5.13
C LEU A 41 -10.07 10.74 -4.89
N LEU A 42 -11.31 10.47 -5.30
CA LEU A 42 -11.95 9.16 -5.21
C LEU A 42 -11.21 8.13 -6.06
N ARG A 43 -10.86 8.46 -7.30
CA ARG A 43 -10.04 7.58 -8.16
C ARG A 43 -8.66 7.29 -7.55
N LYS A 44 -8.01 8.30 -6.97
CA LYS A 44 -6.72 8.12 -6.29
C LYS A 44 -6.85 7.21 -5.08
N LYS A 45 -7.87 7.41 -4.23
CA LYS A 45 -8.14 6.54 -3.09
C LYS A 45 -8.44 5.11 -3.51
N GLN A 46 -9.23 4.91 -4.56
CA GLN A 46 -9.54 3.58 -5.10
C GLN A 46 -8.32 2.89 -5.72
N ALA A 47 -7.41 3.64 -6.34
CA ALA A 47 -6.15 3.09 -6.84
C ALA A 47 -5.21 2.71 -5.69
N GLN A 48 -5.20 3.48 -4.61
CA GLN A 48 -4.39 3.21 -3.41
C GLN A 48 -4.94 2.09 -2.52
N SER A 49 -6.24 1.78 -2.60
CA SER A 49 -6.84 0.68 -1.83
C SER A 49 -6.52 -0.69 -2.40
N LYS A 50 -5.92 -0.77 -3.59
CA LYS A 50 -5.52 -2.03 -4.20
C LYS A 50 -4.07 -2.33 -3.87
N ILE A 51 -3.79 -3.57 -3.48
CA ILE A 51 -2.42 -4.05 -3.31
C ILE A 51 -1.79 -4.12 -4.71
N PRO A 52 -0.73 -3.34 -4.99
CA PRO A 52 -0.17 -3.27 -6.34
C PRO A 52 0.70 -4.48 -6.68
N TYR A 53 1.36 -5.07 -5.68
CA TYR A 53 2.13 -6.31 -5.78
C TYR A 53 2.45 -6.87 -4.39
N LEU A 54 2.72 -8.18 -4.34
CA LEU A 54 3.38 -8.82 -3.21
C LEU A 54 4.83 -9.15 -3.56
N ILE A 55 5.68 -9.26 -2.54
CA ILE A 55 7.03 -9.81 -2.67
C ILE A 55 6.97 -11.18 -2.00
N SER A 56 7.18 -12.24 -2.78
CA SER A 56 7.30 -13.60 -2.27
C SER A 56 8.56 -13.75 -1.40
N ASN A 57 8.60 -14.76 -0.54
CA ASN A 57 9.78 -15.09 0.27
C ASN A 57 11.04 -15.35 -0.57
N GLU A 58 10.87 -15.70 -1.85
CA GLU A 58 11.96 -15.88 -2.82
C GLU A 58 12.44 -14.57 -3.47
N GLY A 59 11.84 -13.42 -3.10
CA GLY A 59 12.15 -12.10 -3.65
C GLY A 59 11.42 -11.76 -4.95
N THR A 60 10.59 -12.68 -5.47
CA THR A 60 9.84 -12.50 -6.72
C THR A 60 8.61 -11.61 -6.51
N LYS A 61 8.34 -10.70 -7.44
CA LYS A 61 7.19 -9.78 -7.38
C LYS A 61 5.96 -10.40 -8.04
N ILE A 62 4.88 -10.52 -7.28
CA ILE A 62 3.59 -11.05 -7.74
C ILE A 62 2.65 -9.88 -7.97
N TYR A 63 2.18 -9.70 -9.21
CA TYR A 63 1.28 -8.61 -9.61
C TYR A 63 -0.14 -9.08 -9.92
N ASN A 64 -0.32 -10.39 -10.13
CA ASN A 64 -1.62 -10.96 -10.45
C ASN A 64 -2.52 -10.95 -9.22
N PRO A 65 -3.71 -10.33 -9.27
CA PRO A 65 -4.63 -10.29 -8.13
C PRO A 65 -5.06 -11.66 -7.61
N GLN A 66 -5.16 -12.68 -8.48
CA GLN A 66 -5.51 -14.04 -8.05
C GLN A 66 -4.42 -14.64 -7.18
N ASP A 67 -3.18 -14.62 -7.67
CA ASP A 67 -2.01 -15.11 -6.95
C ASP A 67 -1.79 -14.36 -5.61
N ILE A 68 -2.09 -13.05 -5.58
CA ILE A 68 -2.04 -12.25 -4.34
C ILE A 68 -3.06 -12.75 -3.30
N ASN A 69 -4.28 -13.05 -3.73
CA ASN A 69 -5.33 -13.53 -2.84
C ASN A 69 -5.01 -14.93 -2.31
N ASP A 70 -4.48 -15.81 -3.16
CA ASP A 70 -4.13 -17.18 -2.77
C ASP A 70 -2.99 -17.18 -1.75
N GLU A 71 -1.97 -16.34 -1.96
CA GLU A 71 -0.85 -16.17 -1.01
C GLU A 71 -1.34 -15.62 0.34
N MET A 72 -2.22 -14.61 0.32
CA MET A 72 -2.81 -14.09 1.54
C MET A 72 -3.70 -15.12 2.25
N ALA A 73 -4.52 -15.87 1.51
CA ALA A 73 -5.37 -16.91 2.07
C ALA A 73 -4.54 -18.00 2.75
N ASN A 74 -3.46 -18.46 2.10
CA ASN A 74 -2.53 -19.43 2.66
C ASN A 74 -1.84 -18.89 3.93
N PHE A 75 -1.40 -17.62 3.90
CA PHE A 75 -0.79 -16.98 5.07
C PHE A 75 -1.73 -16.97 6.27
N TYR A 76 -2.98 -16.52 6.10
CA TYR A 76 -3.95 -16.46 7.20
C TYR A 76 -4.40 -17.86 7.65
N HIS A 77 -4.56 -18.80 6.71
CA HIS A 77 -4.84 -20.19 7.03
C HIS A 77 -3.77 -20.76 7.96
N ASN A 78 -2.50 -20.56 7.62
CA ASN A 78 -1.39 -21.01 8.45
C ASN A 78 -1.36 -20.30 9.80
N LEU A 79 -1.58 -18.98 9.84
CA LEU A 79 -1.54 -18.20 11.09
C LEU A 79 -2.58 -18.69 12.12
N TYR A 80 -3.80 -18.92 11.67
CA TYR A 80 -4.91 -19.29 12.55
C TYR A 80 -5.06 -20.81 12.77
N ASN A 81 -4.58 -21.65 11.85
CA ASN A 81 -4.62 -23.11 12.03
C ASN A 81 -3.38 -23.67 12.74
N PHE A 82 -2.26 -22.95 12.73
CA PHE A 82 -1.11 -23.31 13.55
C PHE A 82 -1.41 -23.12 15.05
N SER A 83 -2.21 -22.11 15.38
CA SER A 83 -2.66 -21.81 16.74
C SER A 83 -3.80 -22.71 17.23
N SER A 84 -4.55 -23.41 16.38
CA SER A 84 -5.53 -24.40 16.87
C SER A 84 -4.88 -25.76 17.19
N THR A 85 -3.75 -26.10 16.59
CA THR A 85 -3.11 -27.42 16.76
C THR A 85 -2.13 -27.48 17.94
N HIS A 86 -1.50 -26.35 18.31
CA HIS A 86 -0.52 -26.32 19.40
C HIS A 86 -1.10 -26.15 20.81
N PHE A 87 -2.39 -25.80 20.96
CA PHE A 87 -3.04 -25.72 22.27
C PHE A 87 -3.51 -27.07 22.81
N TYR A 88 -3.73 -28.08 21.95
CA TYR A 88 -4.15 -29.42 22.40
C TYR A 88 -2.99 -30.38 22.71
N ARG A 89 -1.74 -30.01 22.43
CA ARG A 89 -0.59 -30.87 22.74
C ARG A 89 -0.10 -30.78 24.18
N ASN A 90 -0.58 -29.79 24.95
CA ASN A 90 -0.18 -29.57 26.35
C ASN A 90 -1.31 -29.83 27.36
N LEU A 91 -2.42 -30.43 26.92
CA LEU A 91 -3.45 -30.92 27.84
C LEU A 91 -3.29 -32.44 27.96
N ASP A 92 -2.30 -32.84 28.77
CA ASP A 92 -2.27 -34.16 29.39
C ASP A 92 -3.53 -34.28 30.27
N PHE A 93 -4.62 -34.78 29.69
CA PHE A 93 -5.78 -35.16 30.48
C PHE A 93 -5.41 -36.46 31.23
N PRO A 94 -5.45 -36.46 32.58
CA PRO A 94 -5.23 -37.69 33.32
C PRO A 94 -6.32 -38.68 32.94
N HIS A 95 -5.88 -39.87 32.54
CA HIS A 95 -6.75 -41.02 32.30
C HIS A 95 -7.32 -41.48 33.65
N ASP A 96 -8.37 -40.82 34.13
CA ASP A 96 -9.12 -41.32 35.28
C ASP A 96 -9.80 -42.62 34.86
N SER A 97 -9.20 -43.70 35.35
CA SER A 97 -9.72 -45.05 35.30
C SER A 97 -10.82 -45.14 36.34
N LEU A 98 -12.09 -45.04 35.94
CA LEU A 98 -13.22 -45.36 36.80
C LEU A 98 -14.23 -46.24 36.05
N HIS A 99 -14.27 -47.49 36.52
CA HIS A 99 -15.19 -48.61 36.28
C HIS A 99 -15.04 -49.42 34.98
#